data_AF-A0A7C2A2D1-F1
#
_entry.id   AF-A0A7C2A2D1-F1
#
_cell.length_a   1.000
_cell.length_b   1.000
_cell.length_c   1.000
_cell.angle_alpha   90.00
_cell.angle_beta   90.00
_cell.angle_gamma   90.00
#
_symmetry.space_group_name_H-M   'P 1'
#
loop_
_entity.id
_entity.type
_entity.pdbx_description
1 polymer ?
#
loop_
_entity_poly.entity_id
_entity_poly.type
_entity_poly.pdbx_seq_one_letter_code
_entity_poly.pdbx_strand_id
1 'polypeptide(L)' 'MGNRMFGPKQKDHPSVNDLCQGCGKPFKVGDYTTLITIGPGDDPEEQQKAREGRPYNAVAIEVHFDCAGE' A
#
# COMPACT_ATOMS: atom_id res chain seq x y z
N MET A 1 5.27 -14.29 2.64
CA MET A 1 4.09 -13.80 3.39
C MET A 1 3.20 -13.13 2.36
N GLY A 2 2.01 -13.64 2.09
CA GLY A 2 1.17 -13.12 1.00
C GLY A 2 0.60 -11.73 1.33
N ASN A 3 0.52 -10.87 0.32
CA ASN A 3 -0.12 -9.56 0.42
C ASN A 3 -1.63 -9.71 0.67
N ARG A 4 -2.20 -8.85 1.53
CA ARG A 4 -3.64 -8.89 1.83
C ARG A 4 -4.43 -8.25 0.69
N MET A 5 -5.36 -9.00 0.12
CA MET A 5 -6.28 -8.49 -0.90
C MET A 5 -7.38 -7.63 -0.26
N PHE A 6 -7.58 -6.43 -0.81
CA PHE A 6 -8.68 -5.53 -0.50
C PHE A 6 -9.55 -5.31 -1.73
N GLY A 7 -10.86 -5.12 -1.53
CA GLY A 7 -11.80 -4.80 -2.59
C GLY A 7 -12.95 -5.80 -2.72
N PRO A 8 -13.73 -5.68 -3.82
CA PRO A 8 -13.51 -4.78 -4.96
C PRO A 8 -13.74 -3.30 -4.61
N LYS A 9 -12.99 -2.39 -5.25
CA LYS A 9 -13.18 -0.93 -5.09
C LYS A 9 -14.60 -0.50 -5.43
N GLN A 10 -15.18 0.33 -4.56
CA GLN A 10 -16.49 0.95 -4.77
C GLN A 10 -16.36 2.30 -5.48
N LYS A 11 -17.45 2.77 -6.11
CA LYS A 11 -17.49 4.00 -6.93
C LYS A 11 -17.07 5.26 -6.17
N ASP A 12 -17.34 5.29 -4.87
CA ASP A 12 -17.10 6.39 -3.94
C ASP A 12 -15.78 6.24 -3.16
N HIS A 13 -14.98 5.19 -3.42
CA HIS A 13 -13.70 5.03 -2.74
C HIS A 13 -12.73 6.16 -3.15
N PRO A 14 -12.06 6.82 -2.21
CA PRO A 14 -11.32 8.06 -2.46
C PRO A 14 -10.20 7.91 -3.50
N SER A 15 -9.55 6.75 -3.57
CA SER A 15 -8.47 6.49 -4.53
C SER A 15 -8.92 5.99 -5.91
N VAL A 16 -10.21 5.99 -6.24
CA VAL A 16 -10.64 5.73 -7.63
C VAL A 16 -10.12 6.84 -8.54
N ASN A 17 -9.51 6.44 -9.67
CA ASN A 17 -8.74 7.27 -10.61
C ASN A 17 -7.33 7.69 -10.18
N ASP A 18 -6.90 7.42 -8.94
CA ASP A 18 -5.50 7.60 -8.57
C ASP A 18 -4.61 6.58 -9.28
N LEU A 19 -3.34 6.92 -9.47
CA LEU A 19 -2.39 6.05 -10.16
C LEU A 19 -1.81 4.99 -9.23
N CYS A 20 -1.93 3.73 -9.64
CA CYS A 20 -1.19 2.63 -9.04
C CYS A 20 0.32 2.85 -9.25
N GLN A 21 1.08 2.89 -8.16
CA GLN A 21 2.54 3.10 -8.22
C GLN A 21 3.31 1.92 -8.81
N GLY A 22 2.68 0.74 -8.93
CA GLY A 22 3.29 -0.45 -9.53
C GLY A 22 3.21 -0.48 -11.06
N CYS A 23 2.08 -0.10 -11.66
CA CYS A 23 1.88 -0.18 -13.12
C CYS A 23 1.59 1.18 -13.80
N GLY A 24 1.43 2.26 -13.04
CA GLY A 24 1.13 3.59 -13.56
C GLY A 24 -0.28 3.77 -14.13
N LYS A 25 -1.16 2.76 -14.01
CA LYS A 25 -2.56 2.83 -14.47
C LYS A 25 -3.47 3.32 -13.34
N PRO A 26 -4.57 4.04 -13.67
CA PRO A 26 -5.52 4.47 -12.67
C PRO A 26 -6.27 3.28 -12.07
N PHE A 27 -6.61 3.38 -10.78
CA PHE A 27 -7.54 2.48 -10.13
C PHE A 27 -8.96 2.67 -10.66
N LYS A 28 -9.69 1.56 -10.83
CA LYS A 28 -11.07 1.54 -11.31
C LYS A 28 -11.99 0.87 -10.29
N VAL A 29 -13.29 1.18 -10.41
CA VAL A 29 -14.34 0.44 -9.70
C VAL A 29 -14.27 -1.02 -10.11
N GLY A 30 -14.32 -1.93 -9.13
CA GLY A 30 -14.15 -3.36 -9.36
C GLY A 30 -12.72 -3.87 -9.19
N ASP A 31 -11.71 -3.00 -9.18
CA ASP A 31 -10.33 -3.42 -8.97
C ASP A 31 -10.11 -3.97 -7.55
N TYR A 32 -9.23 -4.96 -7.44
CA TYR A 32 -8.68 -5.41 -6.15
C TYR A 32 -7.30 -4.78 -5.93
N THR A 33 -7.03 -4.38 -4.69
CA THR A 33 -5.79 -3.71 -4.30
C THR A 33 -5.11 -4.40 -3.13
N THR A 34 -3.87 -4.00 -2.85
CA THR A 34 -3.15 -4.31 -1.61
C THR A 34 -2.37 -3.09 -1.15
N LEU A 35 -1.88 -3.14 0.09
CA LEU A 35 -0.94 -2.18 0.63
C LEU A 35 0.46 -2.78 0.65
N ILE A 36 1.44 -2.05 0.12
CA ILE A 36 2.87 -2.37 0.27
C ILE A 36 3.45 -1.43 1.30
N THR A 37 3.99 -1.99 2.38
CA THR A 37 4.74 -1.23 3.39
C THR A 37 6.10 -0.81 2.85
N ILE A 38 6.38 0.50 2.87
CA ILE A 38 7.64 1.07 2.39
C ILE A 38 8.63 1.40 3.53
N GLY A 39 8.15 1.39 4.78
CA GLY A 39 8.95 1.63 5.97
C GLY A 39 8.42 2.78 6.83
N PRO A 40 9.18 3.25 7.83
CA PRO A 40 8.74 4.23 8.83
C PRO A 40 8.52 5.66 8.31
N GLY A 41 8.85 5.94 7.04
CA GLY A 41 8.83 7.30 6.50
C GLY A 41 9.85 8.21 7.20
N ASP A 42 9.46 9.46 7.42
CA ASP A 42 10.36 10.51 7.93
C ASP A 42 10.28 10.71 9.47
N ASP A 43 9.54 9.86 10.18
CA ASP A 43 9.45 9.91 11.64
C ASP A 43 10.74 9.35 12.29
N PRO A 44 11.53 10.16 13.02
CA PRO A 44 12.80 9.71 13.61
C PRO A 44 12.63 8.60 14.65
N GLU A 45 11.55 8.60 15.42
CA GLU A 45 11.27 7.60 16.45
C GLU A 45 10.95 6.25 15.81
N GLU A 46 10.09 6.25 14.79
CA GLU A 46 9.71 5.03 14.07
C GLU A 46 10.89 4.48 13.25
N GLN A 47 11.75 5.34 12.70
CA GLN A 47 13.00 4.93 12.09
C GLN A 47 13.94 4.24 13.08
N GLN A 48 14.03 4.73 14.32
CA GLN A 48 14.84 4.09 15.35
C GLN A 48 14.26 2.72 15.72
N LYS A 49 12.95 2.63 15.97
CA LYS A 49 12.28 1.34 16.27
C LYS A 49 12.52 0.32 15.16
N ALA A 50 12.38 0.74 13.89
CA ALA A 50 12.65 -0.12 12.73
C ALA A 50 14.10 -0.62 12.67
N ARG A 51 15.08 0.26 12.88
CA ARG A 51 16.51 -0.11 12.93
C ARG A 51 16.84 -1.08 14.07
N GLU A 52 16.12 -0.98 15.19
CA GLU A 52 16.27 -1.84 16.36
C GLU A 52 15.49 -3.17 16.22
N GLY A 53 14.76 -3.40 15.12
CA GLY A 53 13.92 -4.59 14.94
C GLY A 53 12.69 -4.62 15.86
N ARG A 54 12.29 -3.47 16.39
CA ARG A 54 11.11 -3.32 17.27
C ARG A 54 9.88 -3.00 16.44
N PRO A 55 8.65 -3.26 16.95
CA PRO A 55 7.43 -2.83 16.28
C PRO A 55 7.43 -1.32 16.02
N TYR A 56 7.05 -0.94 14.80
CA TYR A 56 7.04 0.45 14.34
C TYR A 56 5.85 0.72 13.41
N ASN A 57 5.43 1.98 13.32
CA ASN A 57 4.45 2.48 12.37
C ASN A 57 5.11 2.63 11.00
N ALA A 58 4.50 2.04 9.98
CA ALA A 58 5.00 2.10 8.63
C ALA A 58 4.02 2.86 7.72
N VAL A 59 4.58 3.65 6.82
CA VAL A 59 3.88 4.16 5.64
C VAL A 59 3.67 3.00 4.68
N ALA A 60 2.49 2.96 4.07
CA ALA A 60 2.16 2.00 3.03
C ALA A 60 1.55 2.71 1.83
N ILE A 61 1.79 2.15 0.65
CA ILE A 61 1.22 2.63 -0.61
C ILE A 61 0.21 1.63 -1.14
N GLU A 62 -0.88 2.14 -1.71
CA GLU A 62 -1.87 1.30 -2.39
C GLU A 62 -1.41 0.98 -3.81
N VAL A 63 -1.54 -0.30 -4.20
CA VAL A 63 -1.26 -0.79 -5.56
C VAL A 63 -2.34 -1.79 -5.98
N HIS A 64 -2.47 -2.04 -7.28
CA HIS A 64 -3.26 -3.17 -7.79
C HIS A 64 -2.71 -4.47 -7.19
N PHE A 65 -3.59 -5.39 -6.83
CA PHE A 65 -3.19 -6.65 -6.19
C PHE A 65 -2.13 -7.39 -7.03
N ASP A 66 -2.33 -7.46 -8.34
CA ASP A 66 -1.42 -8.12 -9.28
C ASP A 66 -0.06 -7.40 -9.43
N CYS A 67 0.03 -6.13 -9.04
CA CYS A 67 1.27 -5.36 -9.10
C CYS A 67 2.17 -5.58 -7.88
N ALA A 68 1.72 -6.33 -6.88
CA ALA A 68 2.37 -6.36 -5.58
C ALA A 68 3.63 -7.23 -5.50
N GLY A 69 3.99 -7.95 -6.57
CA GLY A 69 5.10 -8.93 -6.55
C GLY A 69 4.82 -10.10 -5.59
N GLU A 70 5.44 -11.25 -5.85
CA GLU A 70 5.34 -12.43 -4.97
C GLU A 70 6.24 -12.32 -3.72
#